data_AF-A0A0F9LE73-F1
#
_entry.id   AF-A0A0F9LE73-F1
#
_cell.length_a   1.000
_cell.length_b   1.000
_cell.length_c   1.000
_cell.angle_alpha   90.00
_cell.angle_beta   90.00
_cell.angle_gamma   90.00
#
_symmetry.space_group_name_H-M   'P 1'
#
loop_
_entity.id
_entity.type
_entity.pdbx_description
1 polymer ?
#
loop_
_entity_poly.entity_id
_entity_poly.type
_entity_poly.pdbx_seq_one_letter_code
_entity_poly.pdbx_strand_id
1 'polypeptide(L)'
;MPRELDINRMRIYRTLAKKYGITMAEVDLAVSSQFSLVRKVIKAGNFEQIRLPFFGRFWVKAARKKYLDSLPKKKYLRKRGTST
;
A
#
# COMPACT_ATOMS: atom_id res chain seq x y z
N MET A 1 -2.60 -20.76 -4.00
CA MET A 1 -1.90 -20.03 -5.09
C MET A 1 -1.64 -18.59 -4.64
N PRO A 2 -0.41 -18.06 -4.76
CA PRO A 2 -0.14 -16.65 -4.47
C PRO A 2 -0.92 -15.76 -5.44
N ARG A 3 -1.40 -14.60 -4.97
CA ARG A 3 -2.15 -13.68 -5.83
C ARG A 3 -1.20 -13.03 -6.84
N GLU A 4 -1.72 -12.62 -7.99
CA GLU A 4 -0.94 -11.97 -9.06
C GLU A 4 -0.12 -10.77 -8.55
N LEU A 5 -0.67 -10.01 -7.59
CA LEU A 5 0.01 -8.89 -6.95
C LEU A 5 1.27 -9.32 -6.18
N ASP A 6 1.22 -10.49 -5.52
CA ASP A 6 2.31 -11.03 -4.72
C ASP A 6 3.47 -11.48 -5.63
N ILE A 7 3.14 -12.00 -6.83
CA ILE A 7 4.10 -12.40 -7.87
C ILE A 7 4.87 -11.18 -8.41
N ASN A 8 4.16 -10.09 -8.72
CA ASN A 8 4.78 -8.87 -9.24
C ASN A 8 5.69 -8.19 -8.21
N ARG A 9 5.27 -8.12 -6.93
CA ARG A 9 6.09 -7.54 -5.86
C ARG A 9 7.41 -8.29 -5.70
N MET A 10 7.34 -9.62 -5.67
CA MET A 10 8.54 -10.47 -5.52
C MET A 10 9.50 -10.29 -6.69
N ARG A 11 8.99 -10.18 -7.92
CA ARG A 11 9.83 -9.96 -9.11
C ARG A 11 10.58 -8.63 -9.03
N ILE A 12 9.89 -7.54 -8.65
CA ILE A 12 10.51 -6.21 -8.48
C ILE A 12 11.60 -6.26 -7.41
N TYR A 13 11.31 -6.89 -6.26
CA TYR A 13 12.25 -6.92 -5.15
C TYR A 13 13.50 -7.73 -5.48
N ARG A 14 13.35 -8.86 -6.18
CA ARG A 14 14.50 -9.64 -6.68
C ARG A 14 15.37 -8.83 -7.64
N THR A 15 14.77 -8.07 -8.54
CA THR A 15 15.51 -7.22 -9.47
C THR A 15 16.31 -6.13 -8.73
N LEU A 16 15.71 -5.51 -7.72
CA LEU A 16 16.39 -4.50 -6.89
C LEU A 16 17.51 -5.12 -6.05
N ALA A 17 17.25 -6.25 -5.40
CA ALA A 17 18.25 -7.00 -4.62
C ALA A 17 19.48 -7.33 -5.48
N LYS A 18 19.27 -7.89 -6.68
CA LYS A 18 20.36 -8.20 -7.62
C LYS A 18 21.09 -6.95 -8.10
N LYS A 19 20.37 -5.86 -8.40
CA LYS A 19 20.95 -4.62 -8.92
C LYS A 19 21.85 -3.92 -7.90
N TYR A 20 21.47 -3.93 -6.64
CA TYR A 20 22.15 -3.21 -5.57
C TYR A 20 23.01 -4.10 -4.67
N GLY A 21 23.04 -5.41 -4.90
CA GLY A 21 23.84 -6.37 -4.13
C GLY A 21 23.35 -6.57 -2.68
N ILE A 22 22.07 -6.27 -2.41
CA ILE A 22 21.46 -6.36 -1.09
C ILE A 22 20.44 -7.50 -1.04
N THR A 23 20.07 -7.91 0.17
CA THR A 23 19.08 -8.96 0.38
C THR A 23 17.66 -8.50 0.07
N MET A 24 16.78 -9.45 -0.23
CA MET A 24 15.34 -9.21 -0.37
C MET A 24 14.71 -8.56 0.88
N ALA A 25 15.21 -8.91 2.07
CA ALA A 25 14.73 -8.38 3.34
C ALA A 25 15.09 -6.89 3.48
N GLU A 26 16.29 -6.50 3.07
CA GLU A 26 16.71 -5.09 3.08
C GLU A 26 15.91 -4.26 2.07
N VAL A 27 15.59 -4.81 0.90
CA VAL A 27 14.70 -4.16 -0.07
C VAL A 27 13.31 -3.93 0.54
N ASP A 28 12.73 -4.95 1.18
CA ASP A 28 11.42 -4.83 1.84
C ASP A 28 11.45 -3.81 2.99
N LEU A 29 12.51 -3.80 3.79
CA LEU A 29 12.69 -2.84 4.87
C LEU A 29 12.83 -1.41 4.34
N ALA A 30 13.61 -1.21 3.28
CA ALA A 30 13.78 0.10 2.64
C ALA A 30 12.44 0.63 2.09
N VAL A 31 11.69 -0.21 1.38
CA VAL A 31 10.40 0.18 0.82
C VAL A 31 9.38 0.44 1.93
N SER A 32 9.25 -0.47 2.90
CA SER A 32 8.28 -0.35 3.99
C SER A 32 8.56 0.86 4.90
N SER A 33 9.83 1.20 5.14
CA SER A 33 10.21 2.36 5.95
C SER A 33 9.77 3.68 5.33
N GLN A 34 9.89 3.84 3.99
CA GLN A 34 9.43 5.02 3.26
C GLN A 34 7.92 5.25 3.46
N PHE A 35 7.12 4.18 3.43
CA PHE A 35 5.67 4.28 3.60
C PHE A 35 5.21 4.29 5.06
N SER A 36 6.10 4.04 6.02
CA SER A 36 5.75 3.95 7.45
C SER A 36 5.17 5.27 7.99
N LEU A 37 5.77 6.41 7.62
CA LEU A 37 5.31 7.74 8.01
C LEU A 37 3.97 8.08 7.35
N VAL A 38 3.85 7.79 6.05
CA VAL A 38 2.60 7.96 5.30
C VAL A 38 1.46 7.18 5.96
N ARG A 39 1.72 5.93 6.36
CA ARG A 39 0.75 5.10 7.09
C ARG A 39 0.34 5.72 8.41
N LYS A 40 1.29 6.25 9.20
CA LYS A 40 1.00 6.90 10.50
C LYS A 40 0.07 8.10 10.31
N VAL A 41 0.41 9.00 9.39
CA VAL A 41 -0.36 10.23 9.11
C VAL A 41 -1.76 9.91 8.60
N ILE A 42 -1.89 9.02 7.62
CA ILE A 42 -3.21 8.66 7.07
C ILE A 42 -4.08 7.94 8.12
N LYS A 43 -3.48 7.08 8.96
CA LYS A 43 -4.21 6.34 10.00
C LYS A 43 -4.70 7.25 11.12
N ALA A 44 -3.98 8.33 11.45
CA ALA A 44 -4.41 9.32 12.43
C ALA A 44 -5.77 9.94 12.07
N GLY A 45 -6.07 10.06 10.77
CA GLY A 45 -7.40 10.46 10.31
C GLY A 45 -7.67 11.97 10.36
N ASN A 46 -6.67 12.79 10.68
CA ASN A 46 -6.73 14.26 10.69
C ASN A 46 -6.83 14.88 9.28
N PHE A 47 -6.90 14.06 8.22
CA PHE A 47 -6.88 14.47 6.81
C PHE A 47 -5.66 15.30 6.40
N GLU A 48 -4.57 15.18 7.17
CA GLU A 48 -3.27 15.76 6.85
C GLU A 48 -2.73 15.21 5.53
N GLN A 49 -2.05 16.10 4.80
CA GLN A 49 -1.39 15.77 3.56
C GLN A 49 0.09 15.53 3.81
N ILE A 50 0.63 14.45 3.25
CA ILE A 50 2.05 14.13 3.33
C ILE A 50 2.65 13.99 1.93
N ARG A 51 3.84 14.57 1.73
CA ARG A 51 4.61 14.44 0.49
C ARG A 51 5.75 13.47 0.71
N LEU A 52 5.77 12.39 -0.08
CA LEU A 52 6.94 11.54 -0.19
C LEU A 52 7.81 12.06 -1.35
N PRO A 53 9.07 12.44 -1.12
CA PRO A 53 9.97 12.88 -2.18
C PRO A 53 10.02 11.87 -3.32
N PHE A 54 10.07 12.37 -4.56
CA PHE A 54 10.16 11.57 -5.80
C PHE A 54 9.00 10.62 -6.10
N PHE A 55 8.02 10.46 -5.20
CA PHE A 55 6.87 9.59 -5.41
C PHE A 55 5.56 10.36 -5.57
N GLY A 56 5.31 11.34 -4.68
CA GLY A 56 4.14 12.19 -4.79
C GLY A 56 3.54 12.61 -3.47
N ARG A 57 2.29 13.07 -3.54
CA ARG A 57 1.54 13.60 -2.40
C ARG A 57 0.40 12.63 -2.07
N PHE A 58 0.28 12.31 -0.79
CA PHE A 58 -0.77 11.46 -0.26
C PHE A 58 -1.70 12.31 0.61
N TRP A 59 -2.99 12.22 0.34
CA TRP A 59 -4.03 12.82 1.14
C TRP A 59 -5.32 12.01 0.99
N VAL A 60 -6.22 12.16 1.95
CA VAL A 60 -7.56 11.57 1.89
C VAL A 60 -8.57 12.70 1.89
N LYS A 61 -9.45 12.74 0.89
CA LYS A 61 -10.56 13.71 0.87
C LYS A 61 -11.62 13.28 1.89
N ALA A 62 -11.91 14.11 2.88
CA ALA A 62 -12.87 13.80 3.95
C ALA A 62 -14.24 13.37 3.42
N ALA A 63 -14.77 14.09 2.42
CA ALA A 63 -16.02 13.74 1.75
C ALA A 63 -15.99 12.33 1.13
N ARG A 64 -14.86 11.93 0.54
CA ARG A 64 -14.71 10.59 -0.06
C ARG A 64 -14.67 9.51 1.01
N LYS A 65 -13.98 9.75 2.14
CA LYS A 65 -13.97 8.83 3.27
C LYS A 65 -15.39 8.63 3.83
N LYS A 66 -16.12 9.71 4.11
CA LYS A 66 -17.51 9.67 4.58
C LYS A 66 -18.41 8.87 3.64
N TYR A 67 -18.28 9.08 2.33
CA TYR A 67 -19.01 8.29 1.33
C TYR A 67 -18.67 6.79 1.42
N LEU A 68 -17.38 6.43 1.46
CA LEU A 68 -16.96 5.03 1.56
C LEU A 68 -17.44 4.36 2.85
N ASP A 69 -17.40 5.07 3.98
CA ASP A 69 -17.88 4.57 5.27
C ASP A 69 -19.40 4.35 5.28
N SER A 70 -20.16 5.12 4.48
CA SER A 70 -21.61 4.97 4.33
C SER A 70 -22.02 3.79 3.43
N LEU A 71 -21.10 3.21 2.66
CA LEU A 71 -21.41 2.12 1.75
C LEU A 71 -21.65 0.81 2.52
N PRO A 72 -22.73 0.06 2.22
CA PRO A 72 -22.97 -1.23 2.87
C PRO A 72 -21.86 -2.23 2.55
N LYS A 73 -21.28 -2.83 3.60
CA LYS A 73 -20.14 -3.79 3.53
C LYS A 73 -20.36 -4.95 2.54
N LYS A 74 -21.61 -5.25 2.17
CA LYS A 74 -22.03 -6.32 1.24
C LYS A 74 -21.42 -6.21 -0.18
N LYS A 75 -21.04 -5.02 -0.67
CA LYS A 75 -20.47 -4.87 -2.03
C LYS A 75 -18.95 -5.15 -2.14
N TYR A 76 -18.20 -5.12 -1.03
CA TYR A 76 -16.73 -5.30 -1.05
C TYR A 76 -16.24 -6.74 -0.81
N LEU A 77 -17.12 -7.64 -0.37
CA LEU A 77 -16.81 -9.07 -0.30
C LEU A 77 -17.05 -9.79 -1.64
N ARG A 78 -17.96 -9.33 -2.51
CA ARG A 78 -18.24 -9.99 -3.81
C ARG A 78 -17.10 -9.92 -4.84
N LYS A 79 -16.14 -9.01 -4.69
CA LYS A 79 -14.92 -8.94 -5.54
C LYS A 79 -13.69 -9.63 -4.95
N ARG A 80 -13.75 -10.06 -3.69
CA ARG A 80 -12.74 -10.92 -3.07
C ARG A 80 -13.26 -12.34 -3.21
N GLY A 81 -12.97 -12.94 -4.36
CA GLY A 81 -13.44 -14.28 -4.71
C GLY A 81 -13.34 -15.24 -3.52
N THR A 82 -14.45 -15.90 -3.28
CA THR A 82 -14.50 -17.25 -2.72
C THR A 82 -13.46 -18.10 -3.42
N SER A 83 -12.38 -18.44 -2.71
CA SER A 83 -11.61 -19.65 -2.98
C SER A 83 -12.17 -20.69 -2.02
N THR A 84 -13.19 -21.41 -2.49
CA THR A 84 -13.45 -22.77 -2.02
C THR A 84 -12.40 -23.67 -2.65
#